data_AF-Q09Y76-F1
#
_entry.id   AF-Q09Y76-F1
#
_cell.length_a   1.000
_cell.length_b   1.000
_cell.length_c   1.000
_cell.angle_alpha   90.00
_cell.angle_beta   90.00
_cell.angle_gamma   90.00
#
_symmetry.space_group_name_H-M   'P 1'
#
loop_
_entity.id
_entity.type
_entity.pdbx_description
1 polymer ?
#
loop_
_entity_poly.entity_id
_entity_poly.type
_entity_poly.pdbx_seq_one_letter_code
_entity_poly.pdbx_strand_id
1 'polypeptide(L)'
;VDAEYLKEIEKARRDLRALISSKNCAPIMLRLAWHDAGTYDATTKTGGPDGSIRNEVEYKHGANSGLKIAIDLCEEIKARHPKITYADLYQLAGVVAVEVTGGPTIDFVPGRKDSL
;
A
#
# COMPACT_ATOMS: atom_id res chain seq x y z
N VAL A 1 13.71 -10.04 3.14
CA VAL A 1 14.31 -8.70 3.34
C VAL A 1 15.26 -8.75 4.54
N ASP A 2 16.15 -7.76 4.70
CA ASP A 2 17.08 -7.73 5.85
C ASP A 2 16.44 -7.17 7.14
N ALA A 3 17.18 -7.22 8.25
CA ALA A 3 16.71 -6.78 9.55
C ALA A 3 16.45 -5.26 9.63
N GLU A 4 17.11 -4.46 8.79
CA GLU A 4 16.88 -3.02 8.76
C GLU A 4 15.56 -2.70 8.06
N TYR A 5 15.29 -3.36 6.94
CA TYR A 5 14.03 -3.26 6.22
C TYR A 5 12.84 -3.66 7.10
N LEU A 6 12.96 -4.74 7.88
CA LEU A 6 11.92 -5.14 8.84
C LEU A 6 11.66 -4.06 9.89
N LYS A 7 12.71 -3.41 10.40
CA LYS A 7 12.56 -2.29 11.36
C LYS A 7 11.86 -1.09 10.70
N GLU A 8 12.15 -0.81 9.43
CA GLU A 8 11.47 0.25 8.69
C GLU A 8 9.99 -0.07 8.45
N ILE A 9 9.64 -1.32 8.10
CA ILE A 9 8.24 -1.77 8.00
C ILE A 9 7.47 -1.51 9.29
N GLU A 10 8.06 -1.85 10.44
CA GLU A 10 7.41 -1.61 11.73
C GLU A 10 7.24 -0.12 12.05
N LYS A 11 8.17 0.74 11.63
CA LYS A 11 8.00 2.20 11.75
C LYS A 11 6.88 2.70 10.83
N ALA A 12 6.89 2.30 9.56
CA ALA A 12 5.86 2.67 8.60
C ALA A 12 4.47 2.20 9.02
N ARG A 13 4.34 1.01 9.63
CA ARG A 13 3.08 0.51 10.20
C ARG A 13 2.51 1.48 11.25
N ARG A 14 3.36 1.97 12.16
CA ARG A 14 2.94 2.94 13.20
C ARG A 14 2.53 4.28 12.59
N ASP A 15 3.30 4.76 11.62
CA ASP A 15 3.02 6.00 10.91
C ASP A 15 1.73 5.94 10.09
N LEU A 16 1.50 4.82 9.40
CA LEU A 16 0.24 4.53 8.70
C LEU A 16 -0.92 4.49 9.68
N ARG A 17 -0.77 3.85 10.84
CA ARG A 17 -1.83 3.80 11.86
C ARG A 17 -2.24 5.21 12.31
N ALA A 18 -1.26 6.09 12.54
CA ALA A 18 -1.51 7.47 12.92
C ALA A 18 -2.17 8.27 11.78
N LEU A 19 -1.65 8.15 10.55
CA LEU A 19 -2.20 8.85 9.39
C LEU A 19 -3.63 8.40 9.09
N ILE A 20 -3.89 7.09 9.05
CA ILE A 20 -5.19 6.53 8.70
C ILE A 20 -6.26 6.92 9.72
N SER A 21 -5.92 6.86 11.01
CA SER A 21 -6.84 7.24 12.09
C SER A 21 -7.13 8.74 12.09
N SER A 22 -6.11 9.59 11.88
CA SER A 22 -6.29 11.06 11.90
C SER A 22 -7.03 11.60 10.69
N LYS A 23 -6.82 11.01 9.51
CA LYS A 23 -7.47 11.41 8.25
C LYS A 23 -8.78 10.70 7.99
N ASN A 24 -9.13 9.71 8.81
CA ASN A 24 -10.32 8.88 8.67
C ASN A 24 -10.42 8.22 7.28
N CYS A 25 -9.28 7.76 6.76
CA CYS A 25 -9.11 7.33 5.36
C CYS A 25 -8.91 5.80 5.21
N ALA A 26 -9.27 5.01 6.21
CA ALA A 26 -9.13 3.55 6.14
C ALA A 26 -9.81 2.92 4.90
N PRO A 27 -11.05 3.31 4.51
CA PRO A 27 -11.69 2.71 3.34
C PRO A 27 -10.92 2.91 2.02
N ILE A 28 -10.32 4.10 1.81
CA ILE A 28 -9.59 4.38 0.57
C ILE A 28 -8.21 3.72 0.56
N MET A 29 -7.58 3.52 1.72
CA MET A 29 -6.34 2.76 1.83
C MET A 29 -6.53 1.27 1.55
N LEU A 30 -7.62 0.69 2.09
CA LEU A 30 -8.00 -0.68 1.76
C LEU A 30 -8.31 -0.83 0.27
N ARG A 31 -9.04 0.13 -0.32
CA ARG A 31 -9.32 0.14 -1.76
C ARG A 31 -8.04 0.24 -2.59
N LEU A 32 -7.08 1.09 -2.21
CA LEU A 32 -5.79 1.20 -2.90
C LEU A 32 -5.07 -0.15 -2.93
N ALA A 33 -4.93 -0.81 -1.78
CA ALA A 33 -4.27 -2.12 -1.68
C ALA A 33 -4.96 -3.19 -2.53
N TRP A 34 -6.31 -3.20 -2.53
CA TRP A 34 -7.12 -4.10 -3.36
C TRP A 34 -6.91 -3.87 -4.85
N HIS A 35 -6.96 -2.61 -5.31
CA HIS A 35 -6.85 -2.28 -6.73
C HIS A 35 -5.45 -2.53 -7.29
N ASP A 36 -4.41 -2.30 -6.49
CA ASP A 36 -3.03 -2.66 -6.83
C ASP A 36 -2.92 -4.19 -7.01
N ALA A 37 -3.38 -4.97 -6.02
CA ALA A 37 -3.29 -6.42 -6.06
C ALA A 37 -4.18 -7.09 -7.13
N GLY A 38 -5.34 -6.51 -7.40
CA GLY A 38 -6.40 -7.09 -8.22
C GLY A 38 -6.10 -7.17 -9.72
N THR A 39 -4.97 -6.63 -10.18
CA THR A 39 -4.55 -6.68 -11.59
C THR A 39 -3.78 -7.95 -11.96
N TYR A 40 -3.49 -8.83 -10.99
CA TYR A 40 -2.70 -10.04 -11.23
C TYR A 40 -3.41 -11.02 -12.17
N ASP A 41 -2.71 -11.42 -13.24
CA ASP A 41 -3.10 -12.52 -14.11
C ASP A 41 -2.20 -13.75 -13.88
N ALA A 42 -2.82 -14.89 -13.53
CA ALA A 42 -2.10 -16.12 -13.21
C ALA A 42 -1.47 -16.81 -14.44
N THR A 43 -1.97 -16.53 -15.64
CA THR A 43 -1.49 -17.16 -16.89
C THR A 43 -0.21 -16.47 -17.37
N THR A 44 -0.23 -15.14 -17.45
CA THR A 44 0.89 -14.32 -17.91
C THR A 44 1.85 -13.96 -16.78
N LYS A 45 1.43 -14.10 -15.52
CA LYS A 45 2.16 -13.68 -14.31
C LYS A 45 2.50 -12.19 -14.32
N THR A 46 1.58 -11.37 -14.84
CA THR A 46 1.72 -9.91 -14.92
C THR A 46 0.73 -9.22 -13.98
N GLY A 47 1.05 -7.99 -13.58
CA GLY A 47 0.26 -7.22 -12.62
C GLY A 47 0.39 -7.77 -11.19
N GLY A 48 -0.53 -7.35 -10.33
CA GLY A 48 -0.55 -7.70 -8.92
C GLY A 48 0.05 -6.61 -8.03
N PRO A 49 0.29 -6.94 -6.74
CA PRO A 49 0.67 -5.95 -5.74
C PRO A 49 2.15 -5.57 -5.88
N ASP A 50 2.49 -4.86 -6.94
CA ASP A 50 3.83 -4.38 -7.26
C ASP A 50 3.94 -2.84 -7.23
N GLY A 51 2.89 -2.16 -6.76
CA GLY A 51 2.88 -0.71 -6.64
C GLY A 51 2.75 0.03 -7.97
N SER A 52 2.47 -0.66 -9.09
CA SER A 52 2.28 -0.04 -10.41
C SER A 52 1.14 0.98 -10.43
N ILE A 53 0.17 0.85 -9.52
CA ILE A 53 -0.96 1.77 -9.39
C ILE A 53 -0.55 3.23 -9.17
N ARG A 54 0.68 3.50 -8.72
CA ARG A 54 1.24 4.86 -8.57
C ARG A 54 1.46 5.56 -9.91
N ASN A 55 1.58 4.80 -10.99
CA ASN A 55 1.87 5.33 -12.33
C ASN A 55 0.64 6.01 -12.92
N GLU A 56 0.86 7.12 -13.63
CA GLU A 56 -0.22 7.94 -14.19
C GLU A 56 -1.13 7.18 -15.15
N VAL A 57 -0.57 6.27 -15.94
CA VAL A 57 -1.36 5.41 -16.82
C VAL A 57 -2.39 4.61 -16.01
N GLU A 58 -1.97 4.05 -14.87
CA GLU A 58 -2.79 3.13 -14.10
C GLU A 58 -3.77 3.82 -13.15
N TYR A 59 -3.36 4.85 -12.39
CA TYR A 59 -4.32 5.54 -11.52
C TYR A 59 -5.39 6.32 -12.31
N LYS A 60 -5.19 6.55 -13.62
CA LYS A 60 -6.19 7.12 -14.52
C LYS A 60 -7.16 6.09 -15.12
N HIS A 61 -6.96 4.79 -14.90
CA HIS A 61 -7.97 3.80 -15.26
C HIS A 61 -9.31 4.15 -14.58
N GLY A 62 -10.43 3.98 -15.27
CA GLY A 62 -11.75 4.37 -14.74
C GLY A 62 -12.10 3.67 -13.41
N ALA A 63 -11.68 2.42 -13.24
CA ALA A 63 -11.85 1.69 -11.99
C ALA A 63 -11.06 2.30 -10.81
N ASN A 64 -9.99 3.04 -11.10
CA ASN A 64 -9.07 3.65 -10.13
C ASN A 64 -9.39 5.11 -9.83
N SER A 65 -10.49 5.67 -10.36
CA SER A 65 -10.90 7.04 -10.09
C SER A 65 -10.92 7.34 -8.57
N GLY A 66 -10.22 8.41 -8.19
CA GLY A 66 -10.04 8.85 -6.80
C GLY A 66 -8.84 8.24 -6.06
N LEU A 67 -8.21 7.15 -6.54
CA LEU A 67 -7.09 6.50 -5.83
C LEU A 67 -5.81 7.34 -5.77
N LYS A 68 -5.68 8.35 -6.63
CA LYS A 68 -4.61 9.36 -6.52
C LYS A 68 -4.57 10.02 -5.14
N ILE A 69 -5.72 10.21 -4.49
CA ILE A 69 -5.79 10.75 -3.12
C ILE A 69 -5.07 9.83 -2.12
N ALA A 70 -5.29 8.52 -2.21
CA ALA A 70 -4.64 7.55 -1.33
C ALA A 70 -3.14 7.40 -1.64
N ILE A 71 -2.77 7.47 -2.93
CA ILE A 71 -1.37 7.49 -3.36
C ILE A 71 -0.65 8.70 -2.74
N ASP A 72 -1.23 9.90 -2.84
CA ASP A 72 -0.63 11.13 -2.29
C ASP A 72 -0.49 11.09 -0.76
N LEU A 73 -1.47 10.53 -0.06
CA LEU A 73 -1.36 10.30 1.38
C LEU A 73 -0.24 9.30 1.73
N CYS A 74 -0.04 8.28 0.88
CA CYS A 74 1.06 7.33 1.05
C CYS A 74 2.42 7.96 0.73
N GLU A 75 2.51 8.97 -0.15
CA GLU A 75 3.78 9.68 -0.40
C GLU A 75 4.33 10.35 0.86
N GLU A 76 3.47 10.86 1.75
CA GLU A 76 3.89 11.41 3.05
C GLU A 76 4.61 10.36 3.92
N ILE A 77 4.15 9.11 3.87
CA ILE A 77 4.75 7.98 4.58
C ILE A 77 6.01 7.52 3.86
N LYS A 78 5.95 7.39 2.54
CA LYS A 78 7.08 6.98 1.69
C LYS A 78 8.28 7.90 1.88
N ALA A 79 8.06 9.21 1.95
CA ALA A 79 9.11 10.20 2.15
C ALA A 79 9.87 9.98 3.47
N ARG A 80 9.19 9.50 4.53
CA ARG A 80 9.80 9.16 5.82
C ARG A 80 10.46 7.78 5.83
N HIS A 81 10.01 6.88 4.96
CA HIS A 81 10.52 5.52 4.84
C HIS A 81 11.01 5.22 3.42
N PRO A 82 12.06 5.90 2.93
CA PRO A 82 12.51 5.78 1.54
C PRO A 82 12.99 4.37 1.17
N LYS A 83 13.38 3.55 2.17
CA LYS A 83 13.83 2.16 1.97
C LYS A 83 12.72 1.19 1.60
N ILE A 84 11.48 1.45 2.01
CA ILE A 84 10.35 0.54 1.75
C ILE A 84 9.86 0.76 0.33
N THR A 85 9.55 -0.31 -0.39
CA THR A 85 8.94 -0.26 -1.73
C THR A 85 7.52 0.29 -1.66
N TYR A 86 7.05 0.92 -2.73
CA TYR A 86 5.64 1.31 -2.85
C TYR A 86 4.72 0.08 -2.75
N ALA A 87 5.12 -1.03 -3.36
CA ALA A 87 4.41 -2.30 -3.30
C ALA A 87 4.17 -2.78 -1.85
N ASP A 88 5.20 -2.79 -1.01
CA ASP A 88 5.02 -3.15 0.40
C ASP A 88 4.23 -2.07 1.16
N LEU A 89 4.45 -0.78 0.87
CA LEU A 89 3.78 0.32 1.54
C LEU A 89 2.25 0.28 1.33
N TYR A 90 1.78 0.09 0.10
CA TYR A 90 0.35 0.06 -0.22
C TYR A 90 -0.34 -1.15 0.40
N GLN A 91 0.29 -2.32 0.36
CA GLN A 91 -0.27 -3.52 0.99
C GLN A 91 -0.27 -3.39 2.52
N LEU A 92 0.78 -2.79 3.11
CA LEU A 92 0.80 -2.48 4.54
C LEU A 92 -0.29 -1.48 4.92
N ALA A 93 -0.55 -0.46 4.10
CA ALA A 93 -1.64 0.49 4.31
C ALA A 93 -3.01 -0.19 4.32
N GLY A 94 -3.25 -1.17 3.43
CA GLY A 94 -4.45 -2.00 3.42
C GLY A 94 -4.60 -2.84 4.68
N VAL A 95 -3.53 -3.52 5.12
CA VAL A 95 -3.53 -4.29 6.38
C VAL A 95 -3.85 -3.39 7.58
N VAL A 96 -3.16 -2.26 7.70
CA VAL A 96 -3.37 -1.31 8.80
C VAL A 96 -4.79 -0.75 8.75
N ALA A 97 -5.34 -0.46 7.58
CA ALA A 97 -6.72 0.02 7.42
C ALA A 97 -7.76 -0.96 8.01
N VAL A 98 -7.56 -2.27 7.82
CA VAL A 98 -8.43 -3.29 8.43
C VAL A 98 -8.25 -3.32 9.96
N GLU A 99 -7.02 -3.31 10.45
CA GLU A 99 -6.73 -3.38 11.89
C GLU A 99 -7.28 -2.16 12.66
N VAL A 100 -7.13 -0.94 12.13
CA VAL A 100 -7.58 0.29 12.82
C VAL A 100 -9.10 0.44 12.85
N THR A 101 -9.81 -0.25 11.96
CA THR A 101 -11.27 -0.28 11.92
C THR A 101 -11.87 -1.41 12.75
N GLY A 102 -11.05 -2.14 13.51
CA GLY A 102 -11.48 -3.24 14.38
C GLY A 102 -11.63 -4.58 13.67
N GLY A 103 -11.10 -4.70 12.45
CA GLY A 103 -11.03 -5.96 11.73
C GLY A 103 -9.98 -6.93 12.30
N PRO A 104 -9.83 -8.11 11.66
CA PRO A 104 -8.85 -9.10 12.08
C PRO A 104 -7.41 -8.61 11.87
N THR A 105 -6.48 -9.20 12.62
CA THR A 105 -5.06 -9.09 12.32
C THR A 105 -4.74 -9.88 11.05
N ILE A 106 -4.08 -9.22 10.09
CA ILE A 106 -3.63 -9.85 8.85
C ILE A 106 -2.11 -9.93 8.90
N ASP A 107 -1.57 -11.15 8.78
CA ASP A 107 -0.13 -11.36 8.72
C ASP A 107 0.46 -10.66 7.49
N PHE A 108 1.46 -9.82 7.73
CA PHE A 108 2.13 -9.06 6.68
C PHE A 108 3.55 -9.59 6.47
N VAL A 109 3.85 -10.01 5.24
CA VAL A 109 5.18 -10.46 4.82
C VAL A 109 5.76 -9.44 3.83
N PRO A 110 6.86 -8.74 4.18
CA PRO A 110 7.51 -7.77 3.30
C PRO A 110 8.44 -8.41 2.27
N GLY A 111 8.74 -7.64 1.22
CA GLY A 111 9.69 -8.00 0.18
C GLY A 111 9.15 -7.88 -1.24
N ARG A 112 7.97 -7.29 -1.43
CA ARG A 112 7.47 -6.97 -2.77
C ARG A 112 8.39 -5.94 -3.41
N LYS A 113 8.62 -6.09 -4.70
CA LYS A 113 9.42 -5.14 -5.49
C LYS A 113 8.47 -4.22 -6.23
N ASP A 114 8.91 -2.98 -6.40
CA ASP A 114 8.16 -2.04 -7.23
C ASP A 114 8.21 -2.48 -8.69
N SER A 115 7.09 -2.33 -9.37
CA SER A 115 7.03 -2.32 -10.83
C SER A 115 8.01 -1.27 -11.34
N LEU A 116 8.60 -1.54 -12.52
CA LEU A 116 9.35 -0.53 -13.25
C LEU A 116 8.48 0.67 -13.66
#